data_AF-A0A0V8QIA8-F1
#
_entry.id   AF-A0A0V8QIA8-F1
#
_cell.length_a   1.000
_cell.length_b   1.000
_cell.length_c   1.000
_cell.angle_alpha   90.00
_cell.angle_beta   90.00
_cell.angle_gamma   90.00
#
_symmetry.space_group_name_H-M   'P 1'
#
loop_
_entity.id
_entity.type
_entity.pdbx_description
1 polymer ?
#
loop_
_entity_poly.entity_id
_entity_poly.type
_entity_poly.pdbx_seq_one_letter_code
_entity_poly.pdbx_strand_id
1 'polypeptide(L)'
;MVYKFTILGKLPGLNEYTAANRTHPNKGSRMKKEGEQTAMWAIRHELGRLHIEKPIRMHYCFYEPNKKRDLDNISSFAHKVIQDSLVKLGILKNDGWNEIVGYTDQFYCDRQNPRIEVKLEEVENEKMAYQAQ
;
A
#
# COMPACT_ATOMS: atom_id res chain seq x y z
N MET A 1 -15.74 -7.32 -6.84
CA MET A 1 -15.13 -8.43 -6.05
C MET A 1 -14.19 -7.82 -5.02
N VAL A 2 -14.01 -8.45 -3.85
CA VAL A 2 -13.15 -7.90 -2.78
C VAL A 2 -12.08 -8.92 -2.39
N TYR A 3 -10.83 -8.49 -2.37
CA TYR A 3 -9.67 -9.26 -1.93
C TYR A 3 -9.06 -8.60 -0.70
N LYS A 4 -8.36 -9.38 0.14
CA LYS A 4 -7.69 -8.86 1.33
C LYS A 4 -6.35 -9.53 1.55
N PHE A 5 -5.40 -8.79 2.11
CA PHE A 5 -4.16 -9.32 2.64
C PHE A 5 -3.71 -8.51 3.85
N THR A 6 -2.84 -9.10 4.67
CA THR A 6 -2.34 -8.46 5.89
C THR A 6 -0.82 -8.48 5.90
N ILE A 7 -0.21 -7.32 6.09
CA ILE A 7 1.22 -7.17 6.33
C ILE A 7 1.42 -7.15 7.84
N LEU A 8 2.18 -8.12 8.36
CA LEU A 8 2.51 -8.18 9.78
C LEU A 8 3.55 -7.11 10.14
N GLY A 9 3.38 -6.49 11.31
CA GLY A 9 4.23 -5.40 11.77
C GLY A 9 3.89 -4.07 11.11
N LYS A 10 4.85 -3.14 11.18
CA LYS A 10 4.72 -1.80 10.61
C LYS A 10 5.79 -1.56 9.56
N LEU A 11 5.45 -0.76 8.56
CA LEU A 11 6.42 -0.25 7.59
C LEU A 11 7.11 1.02 8.13
N PRO A 12 8.33 1.35 7.64
CA PRO A 12 8.96 2.65 7.86
C PRO A 12 8.03 3.81 7.51
N GLY A 13 8.23 4.96 8.16
CA GLY A 13 7.52 6.18 7.78
C GLY A 13 8.21 6.95 6.66
N LEU A 14 7.49 7.91 6.10
CA LEU A 14 7.99 8.84 5.08
C LEU A 14 9.22 9.65 5.55
N ASN A 15 9.20 10.11 6.80
CA ASN A 15 10.28 10.89 7.38
C ASN A 15 11.57 10.06 7.50
N GLU A 16 11.46 8.81 7.95
CA GLU A 16 12.58 7.87 8.00
C GLU A 16 13.15 7.59 6.60
N TYR A 17 12.27 7.40 5.62
CA TYR A 17 12.67 7.21 4.23
C TYR A 17 13.37 8.44 3.63
N THR A 18 12.83 9.63 3.89
CA THR A 18 13.40 10.90 3.43
C THR A 18 14.77 11.15 4.06
N ALA A 19 14.93 10.91 5.36
CA ALA A 19 16.21 11.00 6.04
C ALA A 19 17.23 9.99 5.48
N ALA A 20 16.78 8.76 5.16
CA ALA A 20 17.63 7.75 4.54
C ALA A 20 18.12 8.19 3.15
N ASN A 21 17.23 8.73 2.30
CA ASN A 21 17.57 9.28 0.98
C ASN A 21 18.59 10.43 1.08
N ARG A 22 18.43 11.33 2.06
CA ARG A 22 19.35 12.46 2.30
C ARG A 22 20.71 12.04 2.84
N THR A 23 20.79 10.89 3.52
CA THR A 23 22.05 10.38 4.07
C THR A 23 22.91 9.77 2.96
N HIS A 24 22.34 8.85 2.19
CA HIS A 24 23.03 8.16 1.10
C HIS A 24 22.00 7.51 0.17
N PRO A 25 22.08 7.68 -1.17
CA PRO A 25 21.09 7.14 -2.12
C PRO A 25 20.83 5.63 -1.94
N ASN A 26 21.89 4.85 -1.75
CA ASN A 26 21.80 3.40 -1.51
C ASN A 26 21.01 3.03 -0.24
N LYS A 27 21.03 3.86 0.82
CA LYS A 27 20.32 3.59 2.07
C LYS A 27 18.81 3.71 1.88
N GLY A 28 18.39 4.76 1.17
CA GLY A 28 16.99 4.94 0.78
C GLY A 28 16.51 3.83 -0.14
N SER A 29 17.25 3.53 -1.21
CA SER A 29 16.93 2.44 -2.13
C SER A 29 16.77 1.10 -1.42
N ARG A 30 17.68 0.78 -0.48
CA ARG A 30 17.59 -0.43 0.34
C ARG A 30 16.34 -0.46 1.22
N MET A 31 16.05 0.63 1.93
CA MET A 31 14.85 0.72 2.78
C MET A 31 13.56 0.52 1.98
N LYS A 32 13.47 1.12 0.79
CA LYS A 32 12.33 0.91 -0.11
C LYS A 32 12.21 -0.57 -0.51
N LYS A 33 13.32 -1.19 -0.92
CA LYS A 33 13.35 -2.59 -1.34
C LYS A 33 12.96 -3.55 -0.21
N GLU A 34 13.41 -3.32 1.01
CA GLU A 34 13.03 -4.11 2.19
C GLU A 34 11.52 -4.00 2.50
N GLY A 35 10.97 -2.79 2.39
CA GLY A 35 9.53 -2.57 2.50
C GLY A 35 8.75 -3.34 1.43
N GLU A 36 9.18 -3.23 0.17
CA GLU A 36 8.54 -3.92 -0.96
C GLU A 36 8.61 -5.44 -0.79
N GLN A 37 9.75 -5.99 -0.36
CA GLN A 37 9.87 -7.42 -0.11
C GLN A 37 8.89 -7.90 0.97
N THR A 38 8.72 -7.12 2.04
CA THR A 38 7.77 -7.42 3.12
C THR A 38 6.33 -7.44 2.59
N ALA A 39 5.94 -6.42 1.83
CA ALA A 39 4.62 -6.35 1.22
C ALA A 39 4.39 -7.47 0.20
N MET A 40 5.36 -7.71 -0.69
CA MET A 40 5.27 -8.77 -1.70
C MET A 40 5.11 -10.16 -1.08
N TRP A 41 5.78 -10.44 0.04
CA TRP A 41 5.64 -11.71 0.73
C TRP A 41 4.23 -11.92 1.27
N ALA A 42 3.68 -10.91 1.97
CA ALA A 42 2.30 -10.94 2.47
C ALA A 42 1.27 -11.08 1.34
N ILE A 43 1.46 -10.32 0.25
CA ILE A 43 0.59 -10.37 -0.92
C ILE A 43 0.61 -11.76 -1.56
N ARG A 44 1.80 -12.33 -1.81
CA ARG A 44 1.91 -13.68 -2.40
C ARG A 44 1.30 -14.75 -1.51
N HIS A 45 1.44 -14.62 -0.19
CA HIS A 45 0.88 -15.57 0.77
C HIS A 45 -0.65 -15.60 0.69
N GLU A 46 -1.29 -14.43 0.69
CA GLU A 46 -2.76 -14.32 0.77
C GLU A 46 -3.46 -14.36 -0.60
N LEU A 47 -2.86 -13.74 -1.62
CA LEU A 47 -3.48 -13.58 -2.94
C LEU A 47 -2.91 -14.52 -4.01
N GLY A 48 -1.82 -15.24 -3.72
CA GLY A 48 -1.23 -16.21 -4.63
C GLY A 48 -0.80 -15.60 -5.97
N ARG A 49 -1.42 -16.08 -7.06
CA ARG A 49 -1.17 -15.65 -8.45
C ARG A 49 -2.34 -14.87 -9.05
N LEU A 50 -3.12 -14.20 -8.21
CA LEU A 50 -4.23 -13.36 -8.64
C LEU A 50 -3.78 -12.32 -9.67
N HIS A 51 -4.60 -12.09 -10.70
CA HIS A 51 -4.47 -10.98 -11.64
C HIS A 51 -5.81 -10.25 -11.71
N ILE A 52 -5.81 -8.93 -11.55
CA ILE A 52 -7.00 -8.10 -11.56
C ILE A 52 -6.93 -7.18 -12.77
N GLU A 53 -7.88 -7.33 -13.69
CA GLU A 53 -7.98 -6.50 -14.89
C GLU A 53 -8.88 -5.27 -14.71
N LYS A 54 -9.79 -5.31 -13.74
CA LYS A 54 -10.71 -4.21 -13.44
C LYS A 54 -10.03 -3.14 -12.57
N PRO A 55 -10.43 -1.87 -12.67
CA PRO A 55 -9.98 -0.86 -11.73
C PRO A 55 -10.39 -1.23 -10.30
N ILE A 56 -9.56 -0.83 -9.34
CA ILE A 56 -9.78 -1.10 -7.93
C ILE A 56 -9.83 0.18 -7.09
N ARG A 57 -10.55 0.11 -5.97
CA ARG A 57 -10.41 1.00 -4.84
C ARG A 57 -9.67 0.27 -3.72
N MET A 58 -8.70 0.93 -3.10
CA MET A 58 -7.91 0.35 -2.02
C MET A 58 -8.39 0.86 -0.66
N HIS A 59 -8.44 -0.02 0.34
CA HIS A 59 -8.75 0.36 1.71
C HIS A 59 -7.64 -0.12 2.62
N TYR A 60 -7.01 0.82 3.32
CA TYR A 60 -5.94 0.56 4.26
C TYR A 60 -6.44 0.75 5.68
N CYS A 61 -6.19 -0.24 6.54
CA CYS A 61 -6.31 -0.10 7.98
C CYS A 61 -4.93 -0.28 8.61
N PHE A 62 -4.38 0.81 9.13
CA PHE A 62 -3.09 0.83 9.82
C PHE A 62 -3.29 0.62 11.32
N TYR A 63 -2.68 -0.42 11.87
CA TYR A 63 -2.65 -0.68 13.31
C TYR A 63 -1.25 -0.41 13.85
N GLU A 64 -1.09 0.74 14.49
CA GLU A 64 0.19 1.15 15.07
C GLU A 64 0.30 0.77 16.55
N PRO A 65 1.51 0.50 17.07
CA PRO A 65 1.67 0.18 18.48
C PRO A 65 1.44 1.37 19.41
N ASN A 66 1.49 2.60 18.88
CA ASN A 66 1.25 3.85 19.58
C ASN A 66 1.00 4.99 18.58
N LYS A 67 0.54 6.15 19.07
CA LYS A 67 0.23 7.35 18.26
C LYS A 67 1.40 8.33 18.14
N LYS A 68 2.66 7.83 18.07
CA LYS A 68 3.84 8.72 17.99
C LYS A 68 4.13 9.24 16.58
N ARG A 69 3.68 8.52 15.54
CA ARG A 69 3.88 8.90 14.14
C ARG A 69 2.62 9.57 13.63
N ASP A 70 2.80 10.62 12.85
CA ASP A 70 1.71 11.30 12.16
C ASP A 70 1.09 10.40 11.09
N LEU A 71 -0.19 10.63 10.77
CA LEU A 71 -0.97 9.75 9.89
C LEU A 71 -0.39 9.68 8.48
N ASP A 72 0.00 10.83 7.94
CA ASP A 72 0.67 10.98 6.64
C ASP A 72 2.06 10.33 6.64
N ASN A 73 2.79 10.43 7.75
CA ASN A 73 4.08 9.76 7.90
C ASN A 73 3.93 8.23 7.82
N ILE A 74 2.82 7.69 8.34
CA ILE A 74 2.51 6.25 8.29
C ILE A 74 2.07 5.82 6.88
N SER A 75 1.08 6.50 6.30
CA SER A 75 0.42 6.04 5.07
C SER A 75 1.27 6.25 3.82
N SER A 76 1.97 7.39 3.69
CA SER A 76 2.63 7.76 2.44
C SER A 76 3.66 6.74 1.95
N PHE A 77 4.53 6.26 2.85
CA PHE A 77 5.52 5.26 2.49
C PHE A 77 4.87 3.90 2.22
N ALA A 78 3.88 3.52 3.03
CA ALA A 78 3.18 2.27 2.88
C ALA A 78 2.41 2.18 1.55
N HIS A 79 1.68 3.24 1.16
CA HIS A 79 1.00 3.31 -0.13
C HIS A 79 1.95 3.04 -1.27
N LYS A 80 3.08 3.76 -1.31
CA LYS A 80 4.03 3.64 -2.41
C LYS A 80 4.58 2.22 -2.52
N VAL A 81 4.99 1.66 -1.39
CA VAL A 81 5.57 0.31 -1.33
C VAL A 81 4.55 -0.77 -1.70
N ILE A 82 3.32 -0.67 -1.19
CA ILE A 82 2.28 -1.68 -1.41
C ILE A 82 1.80 -1.64 -2.86
N GLN A 83 1.57 -0.46 -3.42
CA GLN A 83 1.18 -0.29 -4.82
C GLN A 83 2.28 -0.79 -5.77
N ASP A 84 3.54 -0.39 -5.55
CA ASP A 84 4.69 -0.88 -6.34
C ASP A 84 4.80 -2.42 -6.24
N SER A 85 4.50 -3.00 -5.08
CA SER A 85 4.53 -4.45 -4.86
C SER A 85 3.42 -5.18 -5.62
N LEU A 86 2.19 -4.65 -5.66
CA LEU A 86 1.09 -5.22 -6.42
C LEU A 86 1.40 -5.25 -7.93
N VAL A 87 2.01 -4.19 -8.45
CA VAL A 87 2.45 -4.11 -9.86
C VAL A 87 3.60 -5.08 -10.13
N LYS A 88 4.63 -5.12 -9.28
CA LYS A 88 5.79 -6.05 -9.43
C LYS A 88 5.38 -7.51 -9.40
N LEU A 89 4.33 -7.84 -8.66
CA LEU A 89 3.76 -9.18 -8.59
C LEU A 89 2.82 -9.51 -9.76
N GLY A 90 2.48 -8.52 -10.59
CA GLY A 90 1.55 -8.68 -11.68
C GLY A 90 0.11 -8.85 -11.20
N ILE A 91 -0.25 -8.43 -9.98
CA ILE A 91 -1.66 -8.40 -9.55
C ILE A 91 -2.38 -7.27 -10.26
N LEU A 92 -1.74 -6.11 -10.35
CA LEU A 92 -2.20 -4.97 -11.13
C LEU A 92 -1.27 -4.74 -12.31
N LYS A 93 -1.81 -4.25 -13.42
CA LYS A 93 -1.03 -3.87 -14.59
C LYS A 93 -0.14 -2.65 -14.31
N ASN A 94 -0.66 -1.69 -13.55
CA ASN A 94 0.02 -0.45 -13.17
C ASN A 94 -0.61 0.14 -11.90
N ASP A 95 -0.02 1.20 -11.33
CA ASP A 95 -0.55 1.94 -10.16
C ASP A 95 -1.22 3.27 -10.55
N GLY A 96 -1.55 3.44 -11.83
CA GLY A 96 -2.10 4.67 -12.38
C GLY A 96 -3.62 4.82 -12.23
N TRP A 97 -4.14 5.93 -12.74
CA TRP A 97 -5.57 6.31 -12.68
C TRP A 97 -6.52 5.31 -13.34
N ASN A 98 -6.05 4.46 -14.25
CA ASN A 98 -6.89 3.43 -14.88
C ASN A 98 -7.06 2.19 -14.00
N GLU A 99 -6.11 1.94 -13.10
CA GLU A 99 -6.04 0.74 -12.26
C GLU A 99 -6.47 1.03 -10.83
N ILE A 100 -6.13 2.20 -10.28
CA ILE A 100 -6.46 2.59 -8.91
C ILE A 100 -7.32 3.86 -8.95
N VAL A 101 -8.62 3.72 -8.72
CA VAL A 101 -9.58 4.84 -8.76
C VAL A 101 -9.60 5.68 -7.49
N GLY A 102 -8.98 5.17 -6.42
CA GLY A 102 -8.90 5.86 -5.15
C GLY A 102 -8.51 4.94 -4.01
N TYR A 103 -8.25 5.53 -2.86
CA TYR A 103 -7.91 4.82 -1.64
C TYR A 103 -8.49 5.50 -0.41
N THR A 104 -8.59 4.74 0.68
CA THR A 104 -9.00 5.26 1.99
C THR A 104 -8.06 4.74 3.06
N ASP A 105 -7.77 5.58 4.05
CA ASP A 105 -6.90 5.26 5.17
C ASP A 105 -7.64 5.35 6.49
N GLN A 106 -7.58 4.28 7.26
CA GLN A 106 -8.08 4.22 8.62
C GLN A 106 -6.93 3.88 9.56
N PHE A 107 -6.90 4.53 10.73
CA PHE A 107 -5.79 4.43 11.66
C PHE A 107 -6.28 4.01 13.04
N TYR A 108 -5.62 2.98 13.57
CA TYR A 108 -5.94 2.33 14.82
C TYR A 108 -4.69 2.14 15.66
N CYS A 109 -4.88 1.86 16.94
CA CYS A 109 -3.78 1.47 17.82
C CYS A 109 -3.97 0.04 18.31
N ASP A 110 -2.96 -0.80 18.05
CA ASP A 110 -2.86 -2.14 18.56
C ASP A 110 -1.42 -2.38 19.01
N ARG A 111 -1.20 -2.32 20.33
CA ARG A 111 0.13 -2.47 20.91
C ARG A 111 0.66 -3.89 20.80
N GLN A 112 -0.23 -4.89 20.78
CA GLN A 112 0.16 -6.30 20.81
C GLN A 112 0.37 -6.85 19.41
N ASN A 113 -0.45 -6.40 18.45
CA ASN A 113 -0.42 -6.90 17.08
C ASN A 113 -0.45 -5.76 16.04
N PRO A 114 0.64 -4.99 15.90
CA PRO A 114 0.75 -3.98 14.86
C PRO A 114 0.78 -4.66 13.49
N ARG A 115 0.00 -4.12 12.55
CA ARG A 115 -0.20 -4.68 11.21
C ARG A 115 -0.80 -3.65 10.26
N ILE A 116 -0.75 -3.95 8.98
CA ILE A 116 -1.46 -3.21 7.93
C ILE A 116 -2.41 -4.19 7.25
N GLU A 117 -3.70 -3.95 7.36
CA GLU A 117 -4.71 -4.70 6.63
C GLU A 117 -5.06 -3.93 5.36
N VAL A 118 -5.03 -4.60 4.22
CA VAL A 118 -5.34 -3.99 2.92
C VAL A 118 -6.47 -4.76 2.27
N LYS A 119 -7.47 -4.02 1.79
CA LYS A 119 -8.55 -4.56 0.95
C LYS A 119 -8.47 -3.94 -0.44
N LEU A 120 -8.65 -4.78 -1.45
CA LEU A 120 -8.75 -4.39 -2.86
C LEU A 120 -10.17 -4.66 -3.31
N GLU A 121 -10.93 -3.61 -3.60
CA GLU A 121 -12.29 -3.72 -4.11
C GLU A 121 -12.28 -3.41 -5.61
N GLU A 122 -12.60 -4.39 -6.44
CA GLU A 122 -12.87 -4.13 -7.86
C GLU A 122 -14.11 -3.26 -7.99
N VAL A 123 -13.97 -2.17 -8.74
CA VAL A 123 -15.07 -1.29 -9.09
C VAL A 123 -15.47 -1.52 -10.55
N GLU A 124 -16.74 -1.30 -10.86
CA GLU A 124 -17.14 -1.22 -12.25
C GLU A 124 -16.54 0.04 -12.87
N ASN A 125 -16.13 -0.09 -14.13
CA ASN A 125 -15.55 1.01 -14.89
C ASN A 125 -16.69 1.98 -15.22
N GLU A 126 -17.06 2.87 -14.30
CA GLU A 126 -17.90 4.04 -14.59
C GLU A 126 -17.08 5.08 -15.36
N LYS A 127 -16.51 4.69 -16.49
CA LYS A 127 -15.99 5.64 -17.48
C LYS A 127 -17.18 6.26 -18.22
N MET A 128 -17.95 7.15 -17.56
CA MET A 128 -18.76 8.22 -18.18
C MET A 128 -19.43 9.07 -17.07
N ALA A 129 -18.77 10.13 -16.59
CA ALA A 129 -19.51 11.25 -15.96
C ALA A 129 -18.75 12.59 -15.87
N TYR A 130 -17.41 12.64 -15.93
CA TYR A 130 -16.70 13.87 -15.57
C TYR A 130 -15.65 14.36 -16.58
N GLN A 131 -15.99 14.38 -17.86
CA GLN A 131 -15.26 15.16 -18.88
C GLN A 131 -16.18 16.00 -19.77
N ALA A 132 -17.24 16.56 -19.19
CA ALA A 132 -18.03 17.61 -19.83
C ALA A 132 -18.37 18.72 -18.81
N GLN A 133 -17.38 19.52 -18.45
CA GLN A 133 -17.60 20.88 -17.95
C GLN A 133 -16.35 21.75 -18.12
#